data_AF-A0A1Y4LYL8-F1
#
_entry.id   AF-A0A1Y4LYL8-F1
#
_cell.length_a   1.000
_cell.length_b   1.000
_cell.length_c   1.000
_cell.angle_alpha   90.00
_cell.angle_beta   90.00
_cell.angle_gamma   90.00
#
_symmetry.space_group_name_H-M   'P 1'
#
loop_
_entity.id
_entity.type
_entity.pdbx_description
1 polymer ?
#
loop_
_entity_poly.entity_id
_entity_poly.type
_entity_poly.pdbx_seq_one_letter_code
_entity_poly.pdbx_strand_id
1 'polypeptide(L)'
;MEDFSCLKDCEKTEFKSTLVPKKDEPLDITVQVDGIADATDIGKSLLKADSQSKAREVIGAGTSNFDGNYNSLTNKPTIPTTATKDKAGTVKQCVLVASATGETVTKAEFEALLTALKSAGIMANS
;
A
#
# COMPACT_ATOMS: atom_id res chain seq x y z
N MET A 1 24.44 61.90 33.32
CA MET A 1 23.34 62.22 32.38
C MET A 1 23.51 61.27 31.22
N GLU A 2 23.30 60.00 31.53
CA GLU A 2 23.45 58.87 30.62
C GLU A 2 22.36 58.94 29.55
N ASP A 3 22.80 58.80 28.31
CA ASP A 3 21.98 58.94 27.11
C ASP A 3 21.10 57.68 26.94
N PHE A 4 19.80 57.83 27.21
CA PHE A 4 18.77 56.80 27.02
C PHE A 4 18.30 56.68 25.56
N SER A 5 19.07 57.20 24.59
CA SER A 5 18.74 57.11 23.16
C SER A 5 18.52 55.67 22.67
N CYS A 6 19.28 54.71 23.20
CA CYS A 6 19.15 53.27 22.87
C CYS A 6 17.81 52.64 23.32
N LEU A 7 17.13 53.22 24.32
CA LEU A 7 15.85 52.70 24.80
C LEU A 7 14.70 52.97 23.81
N LYS A 8 14.80 54.06 23.04
CA LYS A 8 13.76 54.44 22.06
C LYS A 8 13.75 53.53 20.82
N ASP A 9 14.86 52.86 20.56
CA ASP A 9 14.98 51.90 19.45
C ASP A 9 14.57 50.46 19.88
N CYS A 10 14.54 50.20 21.19
CA CYS A 10 14.13 48.90 21.76
C CYS A 10 12.61 48.66 21.67
N GLU A 11 11.78 49.68 21.84
CA GLU A 11 10.31 49.52 21.80
C GLU A 11 9.74 49.18 20.40
N LYS A 12 10.47 49.45 19.31
CA LYS A 12 9.95 49.22 17.95
C LYS A 12 10.19 47.81 17.41
N THR A 13 11.07 47.02 18.02
CA THR A 13 11.51 45.75 17.43
C THR A 13 11.01 44.51 18.18
N GLU A 14 10.71 44.59 19.49
CA GLU A 14 10.49 43.37 20.28
C GLU A 14 9.08 43.16 20.87
N PHE A 15 8.09 44.01 20.56
CA PHE A 15 6.72 43.80 21.06
C PHE A 15 5.66 43.76 19.98
N LYS A 16 5.88 42.91 18.98
CA LYS A 16 4.82 42.32 18.15
C LYS A 16 4.37 40.95 18.67
N SER A 17 4.60 40.65 19.95
CA SER A 17 3.92 39.54 20.61
C SER A 17 2.64 40.07 21.23
N THR A 18 1.52 39.85 20.54
CA THR A 18 0.15 40.17 20.97
C THR A 18 -0.31 39.30 22.16
N LEU A 19 0.52 39.11 23.18
CA LEU A 19 0.27 38.22 24.32
C LEU A 19 0.23 38.95 25.68
N VAL A 20 -0.10 40.24 25.72
CA VAL A 20 -0.53 40.88 26.97
C VAL A 20 -2.06 40.92 26.96
N PRO A 21 -2.75 40.01 27.68
CA PRO A 21 -4.20 40.04 27.72
C PRO A 21 -4.66 41.31 28.43
N LYS A 22 -5.60 42.03 27.81
CA LYS A 22 -6.33 43.10 28.48
C LYS A 22 -7.10 42.48 29.64
N LYS A 23 -6.92 43.05 30.84
CA LYS A 23 -7.37 42.57 32.15
C LYS A 23 -8.84 42.11 32.26
N ASP A 24 -9.71 42.52 31.32
CA ASP A 24 -11.17 42.37 31.42
C ASP A 24 -11.82 41.72 30.18
N GLU A 25 -11.05 41.13 29.28
CA GLU A 25 -11.57 40.34 28.14
C GLU A 25 -11.38 38.85 28.46
N PRO A 26 -12.39 37.97 28.29
CA PRO A 26 -12.20 36.55 28.53
C PRO A 26 -11.02 36.08 27.69
N LEU A 27 -10.02 35.48 28.34
CA LEU A 27 -8.87 34.84 27.69
C LEU A 27 -9.41 33.71 26.81
N ASP A 28 -9.73 34.03 25.56
CA ASP A 28 -10.02 33.04 24.55
C ASP A 28 -8.68 32.43 24.13
N ILE A 29 -8.19 31.49 24.93
CA ILE A 29 -6.98 30.72 24.62
C ILE A 29 -7.36 29.65 23.59
N THR A 30 -7.78 30.08 22.41
CA THR A 30 -7.80 29.20 21.25
C THR A 30 -6.36 28.88 20.89
N VAL A 31 -5.88 27.71 21.31
CA VAL A 31 -4.61 27.17 20.80
C VAL A 31 -4.83 26.84 19.33
N GLN A 32 -4.42 27.76 18.47
CA GLN A 32 -4.37 27.52 17.04
C GLN A 32 -3.24 26.53 16.78
N VAL A 33 -3.53 25.45 16.08
CA VAL A 33 -2.57 24.41 15.64
C VAL A 33 -1.32 25.00 14.95
N ASP A 34 -1.44 26.14 14.29
CA ASP A 34 -0.33 26.86 13.67
C ASP A 34 0.64 27.51 14.68
N GLY A 35 0.17 27.78 15.90
CA GLY A 35 0.96 28.37 16.98
C GLY A 35 1.86 27.38 17.74
N ILE A 36 1.81 26.08 17.41
CA ILE A 36 2.65 25.07 18.05
C ILE A 36 4.03 25.07 17.37
N ALA A 37 4.94 25.92 17.86
CA ALA A 37 6.24 26.18 17.24
C ALA A 37 7.09 24.90 17.04
N ASP A 38 7.14 24.01 18.03
CA ASP A 38 8.01 22.82 18.03
C ASP A 38 7.37 21.59 17.36
N ALA A 39 6.14 21.70 16.84
CA ALA A 39 5.52 20.61 16.10
C ALA A 39 6.02 20.56 14.65
N THR A 40 6.20 19.35 14.14
CA THR A 40 6.50 19.12 12.72
C THR A 40 5.31 19.46 11.84
N ASP A 41 5.56 19.69 10.55
CA ASP A 41 4.50 19.93 9.56
C ASP A 41 3.52 18.74 9.47
N ILE A 42 4.03 17.52 9.64
CA ILE A 42 3.22 16.30 9.74
C ILE A 42 2.33 16.36 10.99
N GLY A 43 2.91 16.71 12.15
CA GLY A 43 2.16 16.82 13.41
C GLY A 43 1.05 17.88 13.36
N LYS A 44 1.35 19.06 12.80
CA LYS A 44 0.35 20.13 12.60
C LYS A 44 -0.75 19.71 11.63
N SER A 45 -0.39 19.09 10.51
CA SER A 45 -1.35 18.60 9.52
C SER A 45 -2.24 17.48 10.07
N LEU A 46 -1.71 16.64 10.97
CA LEU A 46 -2.46 15.58 11.62
C LEU A 46 -3.49 16.14 12.61
N LEU A 47 -3.10 17.14 13.40
CA LEU A 47 -4.01 17.83 14.33
C LEU A 47 -5.10 18.65 13.62
N LYS A 48 -4.87 19.04 12.36
CA LYS A 48 -5.83 19.70 11.47
C LYS A 48 -6.78 18.73 10.74
N ALA A 49 -6.49 17.44 10.74
CA ALA A 49 -7.26 16.48 9.96
C ALA A 49 -8.68 16.31 10.54
N ASP A 50 -9.69 16.70 9.78
CA ASP A 50 -11.11 16.61 10.15
C ASP A 50 -11.73 15.21 9.95
N SER A 51 -10.95 14.25 9.43
CA SER A 51 -11.41 12.92 9.08
C SER A 51 -10.30 11.89 9.16
N GLN A 52 -10.70 10.64 9.41
CA GLN A 52 -9.77 9.51 9.48
C GLN A 52 -8.99 9.30 8.18
N SER A 53 -9.57 9.66 7.03
CA SER A 53 -8.90 9.54 5.72
C SER A 53 -7.77 10.55 5.55
N LYS A 54 -7.99 11.80 5.94
CA LYS A 54 -6.96 12.85 5.88
C LYS A 54 -5.84 12.58 6.89
N ALA A 55 -6.17 12.09 8.09
CA ALA A 55 -5.18 11.72 9.09
C ALA A 55 -4.22 10.62 8.57
N ARG A 56 -4.77 9.62 7.86
CA ARG A 56 -4.04 8.54 7.20
C ARG A 56 -3.13 9.04 6.08
N GLU A 57 -3.65 9.93 5.23
CA GLU A 57 -2.88 10.58 4.17
C GLU A 57 -1.68 11.34 4.72
N VAL A 58 -1.88 12.13 5.78
CA VAL A 58 -0.82 12.93 6.43
C VAL A 58 0.34 12.09 6.94
N ILE A 59 0.06 10.94 7.56
CA ILE A 59 1.11 10.06 8.11
C ILE A 59 1.65 9.07 7.08
N GLY A 60 1.21 9.15 5.82
CA GLY A 60 1.56 8.17 4.78
C GLY A 60 1.03 6.75 5.09
N ALA A 61 0.10 6.62 6.05
CA ALA A 61 -0.56 5.35 6.32
C ALA A 61 -1.70 5.21 5.30
N GLY A 62 -1.42 4.62 4.14
CA GLY A 62 -2.48 4.21 3.23
C GLY A 62 -3.50 3.33 3.96
N THR A 63 -4.74 3.26 3.46
CA THR A 63 -5.68 2.17 3.77
C THR A 63 -5.20 0.85 3.13
N SER A 64 -3.91 0.54 3.24
CA SER A 64 -3.16 -0.14 2.17
C SER A 64 -3.26 0.59 0.81
N ASN A 65 -2.18 0.61 0.03
CA ASN A 65 -2.28 0.94 -1.41
C ASN A 65 -3.03 -0.16 -2.20
N PHE A 66 -3.50 -1.20 -1.50
CA PHE A 66 -4.36 -2.23 -2.06
C PHE A 66 -5.80 -1.74 -2.15
N ASP A 67 -6.28 -1.61 -3.37
CA ASP A 67 -7.67 -1.27 -3.73
C ASP A 67 -8.64 -2.45 -3.58
N GLY A 68 -8.20 -3.57 -2.98
CA GLY A 68 -8.97 -4.80 -2.89
C GLY A 68 -8.94 -5.66 -4.15
N ASN A 69 -8.38 -5.17 -5.26
CA ASN A 69 -8.33 -5.86 -6.53
C ASN A 69 -6.90 -6.34 -6.84
N TYR A 70 -6.67 -7.65 -6.73
CA TYR A 70 -5.37 -8.24 -7.08
C TYR A 70 -4.92 -7.97 -8.52
N ASN A 71 -5.84 -7.63 -9.43
CA ASN A 71 -5.47 -7.26 -10.80
C ASN A 71 -4.71 -5.93 -10.89
N SER A 72 -4.90 -5.02 -9.93
CA SER A 72 -4.24 -3.70 -9.88
C SER A 72 -2.78 -3.77 -9.42
N LEU A 73 -2.31 -4.94 -8.98
CA LEU A 73 -0.92 -5.15 -8.61
C LEU A 73 0.01 -5.15 -9.84
N THR A 74 1.11 -4.40 -9.74
CA THR A 74 2.23 -4.47 -10.68
C THR A 74 3.21 -5.58 -10.25
N ASN A 75 4.08 -6.03 -11.16
CA ASN A 75 5.10 -7.06 -10.89
C ASN A 75 4.56 -8.37 -10.30
N LYS A 76 3.36 -8.78 -10.71
CA LYS A 76 2.76 -10.06 -10.31
C LYS A 76 3.66 -11.23 -10.74
N PRO A 77 3.94 -12.22 -9.86
CA PRO A 77 4.57 -13.45 -10.28
C PRO A 77 3.79 -14.10 -11.40
N THR A 78 4.47 -14.52 -12.47
CA THR A 78 3.85 -15.28 -13.56
C THR A 78 4.23 -16.75 -13.42
N ILE A 79 3.22 -17.62 -13.40
CA ILE A 79 3.46 -19.06 -13.51
C ILE A 79 3.54 -19.38 -15.02
N PRO A 80 4.61 -20.05 -15.49
CA PRO A 80 4.68 -20.48 -16.89
C PRO A 80 3.49 -21.38 -17.24
N THR A 81 2.85 -21.11 -18.37
CA THR A 81 1.62 -21.80 -18.79
C THR A 81 1.86 -23.25 -19.23
N THR A 82 3.12 -23.61 -19.50
CA THR A 82 3.50 -24.94 -19.98
C THR A 82 4.66 -25.45 -19.14
N ALA A 83 4.50 -26.64 -18.56
CA ALA A 83 5.59 -27.36 -17.93
C ALA A 83 6.56 -27.92 -18.98
N THR A 84 7.86 -27.81 -18.74
CA THR A 84 8.90 -28.42 -19.58
C THR A 84 9.87 -29.23 -18.72
N LYS A 85 10.83 -29.92 -19.35
CA LYS A 85 11.88 -30.66 -18.63
C LYS A 85 12.80 -29.74 -17.82
N ASP A 86 12.96 -28.49 -18.27
CA ASP A 86 13.91 -27.54 -17.69
C ASP A 86 13.25 -26.50 -16.78
N LYS A 87 11.91 -26.33 -16.87
CA LYS A 87 11.19 -25.32 -16.12
C LYS A 87 9.82 -25.81 -15.65
N ALA A 88 9.54 -25.59 -14.37
CA ALA A 88 8.22 -25.82 -13.80
C ALA A 88 7.16 -24.90 -14.44
N GLY A 89 5.96 -25.44 -14.67
CA GLY A 89 4.83 -24.74 -15.25
C GLY A 89 3.53 -25.47 -14.96
N THR A 90 2.42 -24.96 -15.49
CA THR A 90 1.11 -25.59 -15.32
C THR A 90 0.87 -26.73 -16.30
N VAL A 91 0.05 -27.70 -15.89
CA VAL A 91 -0.54 -28.73 -16.75
C VAL A 91 -2.07 -28.65 -16.66
N LYS A 92 -2.76 -29.10 -17.72
CA LYS A 92 -4.23 -29.21 -17.67
C LYS A 92 -4.64 -30.50 -16.98
N GLN A 93 -5.85 -30.53 -16.44
CA GLN A 93 -6.44 -31.79 -15.99
C GLN A 93 -6.59 -32.73 -17.19
N CYS A 94 -6.19 -33.98 -17.01
CA CYS A 94 -6.35 -35.02 -18.02
C CYS A 94 -7.83 -35.39 -18.20
N VAL A 95 -8.22 -35.75 -19.41
CA VAL A 95 -9.53 -36.37 -19.65
C VAL A 95 -9.60 -37.72 -18.95
N LEU A 96 -10.78 -38.10 -18.47
CA LEU A 96 -11.00 -39.41 -17.87
C LEU A 96 -10.71 -40.51 -18.91
N VAL A 97 -9.80 -41.42 -18.57
CA VAL A 97 -9.53 -42.64 -19.33
C VAL A 97 -10.12 -43.80 -18.54
N ALA A 98 -11.03 -44.56 -19.15
CA ALA A 98 -11.66 -45.70 -18.51
C ALA A 98 -10.62 -46.77 -18.13
N SER A 99 -10.88 -47.49 -17.05
CA SER A 99 -10.06 -48.65 -16.68
C SER A 99 -10.15 -49.75 -17.73
N ALA A 100 -9.06 -50.49 -17.91
CA ALA A 100 -9.05 -51.64 -18.80
C ALA A 100 -10.08 -52.68 -18.33
N THR A 101 -10.79 -53.29 -19.28
CA THR A 101 -11.86 -54.25 -18.98
C THR A 101 -11.40 -55.71 -18.97
N GLY A 102 -10.18 -56.00 -19.45
CA GLY A 102 -9.59 -57.34 -19.49
C GLY A 102 -8.46 -57.56 -18.49
N GLU A 103 -7.98 -58.80 -18.37
CA GLU A 103 -6.81 -59.14 -17.54
C GLU A 103 -5.51 -58.50 -18.06
N THR A 104 -5.44 -58.20 -19.36
CA THR A 104 -4.30 -57.54 -19.99
C THR A 104 -4.69 -56.22 -20.62
N VAL A 105 -3.81 -55.22 -20.51
CA VAL A 105 -3.99 -53.91 -21.16
C VAL A 105 -3.74 -54.06 -22.66
N THR A 106 -4.71 -53.68 -23.46
CA THR A 106 -4.61 -53.70 -24.92
C THR A 106 -3.82 -52.49 -25.42
N LYS A 107 -3.27 -52.61 -26.63
CA LYS A 107 -2.58 -51.51 -27.31
C LYS A 107 -3.47 -50.25 -27.42
N ALA A 108 -4.75 -50.42 -27.72
CA ALA A 108 -5.70 -49.32 -27.88
C ALA A 108 -5.93 -48.56 -26.56
N GLU A 109 -6.06 -49.26 -25.44
CA GLU A 109 -6.23 -48.65 -24.12
C GLU A 109 -4.98 -47.85 -23.71
N PHE A 110 -3.79 -48.40 -23.98
CA PHE A 110 -2.53 -47.70 -23.72
C PHE A 110 -2.36 -46.45 -24.61
N GLU A 111 -2.69 -46.54 -25.90
CA GLU A 111 -2.64 -45.40 -26.83
C GLU A 111 -3.64 -44.31 -26.44
N ALA A 112 -4.82 -44.68 -25.93
CA ALA A 112 -5.81 -43.73 -25.41
C ALA A 112 -5.26 -42.95 -24.21
N LEU A 113 -4.61 -43.63 -23.27
CA LEU A 113 -3.94 -42.99 -22.13
C LEU A 113 -2.81 -42.06 -22.58
N LEU A 114 -1.94 -42.53 -23.48
CA LEU A 114 -0.83 -41.74 -23.98
C LEU A 114 -1.32 -40.45 -24.66
N THR A 115 -2.37 -40.56 -25.47
CA THR A 115 -3.01 -39.44 -26.15
C THR A 115 -3.61 -38.44 -25.16
N ALA A 116 -4.33 -38.93 -24.14
CA ALA A 116 -4.92 -38.10 -23.10
C ALA A 116 -3.87 -37.29 -22.33
N LEU A 117 -2.77 -37.94 -21.93
CA LEU A 117 -1.68 -37.31 -21.19
C LEU A 117 -0.90 -36.27 -22.03
N LYS A 118 -0.67 -36.55 -23.32
CA LYS A 118 -0.07 -35.58 -24.25
C LYS A 118 -0.99 -34.38 -24.49
N SER A 119 -2.30 -34.62 -24.64
CA SER A 119 -3.29 -33.55 -24.81
C SER A 119 -3.38 -32.64 -23.58
N ALA A 120 -3.21 -33.21 -22.38
CA ALA A 120 -3.17 -32.47 -21.12
C ALA A 120 -1.86 -31.67 -20.89
N GLY A 121 -0.85 -31.86 -21.75
CA GLY A 121 0.47 -31.24 -21.60
C GLY A 121 1.30 -31.84 -20.46
N ILE A 122 0.98 -33.06 -20.02
CA ILE A 122 1.70 -33.76 -18.93
C ILE A 122 2.97 -34.44 -19.49
N MET A 123 2.92 -34.89 -20.73
CA MET A 123 4.06 -35.48 -21.43
C MET A 123 4.38 -34.67 -22.68
N ALA A 124 5.65 -34.71 -23.10
CA ALA A 124 6.08 -34.13 -24.37
C ALA A 124 5.29 -34.74 -25.55
N ASN A 125 4.86 -33.89 -26.49
CA ASN A 125 4.15 -34.29 -27.70
C ASN A 125 5.05 -34.37 -28.95
N SER A 126 6.34 -34.06 -28.81
CA SER A 126 7.41 -34.16 -29.81
C SER A 126 8.76 -34.36 -29.13
#